data_AF-A0AAW1CJT7-F1
#
_entry.id   AF-A0AAW1CJT7-F1
#
_cell.length_a   1.000
_cell.length_b   1.000
_cell.length_c   1.000
_cell.angle_alpha   90.00
_cell.angle_beta   90.00
_cell.angle_gamma   90.00
#
_symmetry.space_group_name_H-M   'P 1'
#
loop_
_entity.id
_entity.type
_entity.pdbx_description
1 polymer ?
#
loop_
_entity_poly.entity_id
_entity_poly.type
_entity_poly.pdbx_seq_one_letter_code
_entity_poly.pdbx_strand_id
1 'polypeptide(L)'
;MLRRLTYSVSVEVLKGAYFGLVHSHLSYGTLLWGNASRVDCLFKLQKRAIRVLEVKKYNESCRALFRELEIMTLTLMFIYLHALKQKLNNIKDFRGSLHSYNIRNKSDINLPFRILTKSQQSPSYMSVKIFNKIPEEIKKLSLNNFKRKLNVFLITKSYYTIEEFLIRTDLFKTLKLTNVKLIIILLFV
;
A
#
# COMPACT_ATOMS: atom_id res chain seq x y z
N MET A 1 -21.50 8.93 -16.72
CA MET A 1 -20.67 8.73 -17.93
C MET A 1 -20.16 7.30 -18.05
N LEU A 2 -19.34 6.79 -17.12
CA LEU A 2 -18.80 5.41 -17.19
C LEU A 2 -19.86 4.32 -17.46
N ARG A 3 -21.03 4.40 -16.79
CA ARG A 3 -22.15 3.46 -17.00
C ARG A 3 -22.75 3.46 -18.40
N ARG A 4 -22.57 4.54 -19.18
CA ARG A 4 -23.03 4.56 -20.58
C ARG A 4 -22.01 3.89 -21.48
N LEU A 5 -20.73 4.15 -21.23
CA LEU A 5 -19.62 3.57 -21.98
C LEU A 5 -19.54 2.04 -21.84
N THR A 6 -19.96 1.47 -20.71
CA THR A 6 -19.98 0.01 -20.48
C THR A 6 -20.80 -0.76 -21.51
N TYR A 7 -21.79 -0.13 -22.16
CA TYR A 7 -22.64 -0.78 -23.15
C TYR A 7 -22.08 -0.75 -24.58
N SER A 8 -21.03 0.04 -24.84
CA SER A 8 -20.59 0.37 -26.20
C SER A 8 -19.11 0.11 -26.45
N VAL A 9 -18.34 -0.22 -25.41
CA VAL A 9 -16.88 -0.16 -25.46
C VAL A 9 -16.26 -1.37 -24.72
N SER A 10 -15.07 -1.80 -25.16
CA SER A 10 -14.30 -2.86 -24.49
C SER A 10 -13.83 -2.48 -23.08
N VAL A 11 -13.54 -3.50 -22.26
CA VAL A 11 -13.09 -3.31 -20.86
C VAL A 11 -11.79 -2.50 -20.79
N GLU A 12 -10.89 -2.66 -21.75
CA GLU A 12 -9.59 -1.96 -21.79
C GLU A 12 -9.73 -0.45 -21.96
N VAL A 13 -10.58 -0.02 -22.90
CA VAL A 13 -10.84 1.41 -23.11
C VAL A 13 -11.62 1.98 -21.92
N LEU A 14 -12.50 1.18 -21.31
CA LEU A 14 -13.21 1.57 -20.09
C LEU A 14 -12.27 1.75 -18.89
N LYS A 15 -11.25 0.88 -18.75
CA LYS A 15 -10.15 1.06 -17.79
C LYS A 15 -9.39 2.36 -18.08
N GLY A 16 -9.09 2.65 -19.35
CA GLY A 16 -8.49 3.93 -19.76
C GLY A 16 -9.31 5.14 -19.32
N ALA A 17 -10.63 5.11 -19.55
CA ALA A 17 -11.56 6.14 -19.10
C ALA A 17 -11.57 6.28 -17.57
N TYR A 18 -11.54 5.18 -16.83
CA TYR A 18 -11.41 5.20 -15.37
C TYR A 18 -10.12 5.90 -14.92
N PHE A 19 -8.99 5.58 -15.55
CA PHE A 19 -7.71 6.20 -15.19
C PHE A 19 -7.70 7.70 -15.46
N GLY A 20 -8.27 8.14 -16.59
CA GLY A 20 -8.36 9.55 -16.96
C GLY A 20 -9.31 10.36 -16.07
N LEU A 21 -10.46 9.80 -15.68
CA LEU A 21 -11.56 10.54 -15.05
C LEU A 21 -11.65 10.38 -13.54
N VAL A 22 -11.18 9.26 -12.99
CA VAL A 22 -11.33 8.96 -11.56
C VAL A 22 -9.96 8.87 -10.92
N HIS A 23 -9.07 8.05 -11.48
CA HIS A 23 -7.77 7.80 -10.87
C HIS A 23 -6.89 9.06 -10.83
N SER A 24 -6.89 9.87 -11.88
CA SER A 24 -6.17 11.15 -11.94
C SER A 24 -6.52 12.07 -10.76
N HIS A 25 -7.81 12.30 -10.51
CA HIS A 25 -8.29 13.11 -9.38
C HIS A 25 -7.98 12.48 -8.02
N LEU A 26 -8.17 11.15 -7.89
CA LEU A 26 -7.82 10.46 -6.66
C LEU A 26 -6.32 10.56 -6.37
N SER A 27 -5.46 10.37 -7.38
CA SER A 27 -4.00 10.42 -7.26
C SER A 27 -3.55 11.82 -6.81
N TYR A 28 -4.06 12.85 -7.47
CA TYR A 28 -3.79 14.24 -7.09
C TYR A 28 -4.21 14.54 -5.65
N GLY A 29 -5.44 14.18 -5.31
CA GLY A 29 -6.00 14.44 -3.99
C GLY A 29 -5.29 13.65 -2.88
N THR A 30 -4.88 12.41 -3.14
CA THR A 30 -4.29 11.53 -2.11
C THR A 30 -3.07 12.14 -1.43
N LEU A 31 -2.29 12.95 -2.15
CA LEU A 31 -1.13 13.65 -1.57
C LEU A 31 -1.54 14.70 -0.52
N LEU A 32 -2.70 15.34 -0.71
CA LEU A 32 -3.19 16.45 0.12
C LEU A 32 -4.00 15.96 1.32
N TRP A 33 -4.97 15.07 1.08
CA TRP A 33 -5.98 14.67 2.07
C TRP A 33 -6.10 13.15 2.25
N GLY A 34 -5.11 12.37 1.81
CA GLY A 34 -5.15 10.90 1.90
C GLY A 34 -5.26 10.33 3.31
N ASN A 35 -5.04 11.16 4.34
CA ASN A 35 -5.19 10.80 5.75
C ASN A 35 -6.33 11.56 6.46
N ALA A 36 -7.25 12.17 5.70
CA ALA A 36 -8.38 12.90 6.26
C ALA A 36 -9.52 11.97 6.70
N SER A 37 -10.38 12.44 7.61
CA SER A 37 -11.52 11.66 8.13
C SER A 37 -12.57 11.29 7.07
N ARG A 38 -12.66 12.04 5.97
CA ARG A 38 -13.68 11.83 4.91
C ARG A 38 -13.20 10.96 3.73
N VAL A 39 -12.03 10.33 3.86
CA VAL A 39 -11.46 9.45 2.82
C VAL A 39 -12.39 8.26 2.52
N ASP A 40 -13.17 7.79 3.49
CA ASP A 40 -14.12 6.70 3.31
C ASP A 40 -15.18 7.00 2.24
N CYS A 41 -15.62 8.26 2.13
CA CYS A 41 -16.56 8.68 1.10
C CYS A 41 -15.95 8.53 -0.29
N LEU A 42 -14.67 8.92 -0.46
CA LEU A 42 -13.94 8.77 -1.71
C LEU A 42 -13.72 7.29 -2.05
N PHE A 43 -13.39 6.46 -1.06
CA PHE A 43 -13.23 5.03 -1.28
C PHE A 43 -14.56 4.34 -1.66
N LYS A 44 -15.69 4.76 -1.08
CA LYS A 44 -17.03 4.32 -1.50
C LYS A 44 -17.32 4.71 -2.96
N LEU A 45 -16.96 5.93 -3.37
CA LEU A 45 -17.08 6.37 -4.77
C LEU A 45 -16.18 5.55 -5.71
N GLN A 46 -14.94 5.26 -5.31
CA GLN A 46 -14.03 4.41 -6.08
C GLN A 46 -14.63 3.02 -6.29
N LYS A 47 -15.15 2.37 -5.23
CA LYS A 47 -15.83 1.07 -5.34
C LYS A 47 -17.05 1.12 -6.26
N ARG A 48 -17.83 2.20 -6.20
CA ARG A 48 -18.97 2.40 -7.10
C ARG A 48 -18.53 2.47 -8.55
N ALA A 49 -17.44 3.18 -8.85
CA ALA A 49 -16.88 3.23 -10.20
C ALA A 49 -16.43 1.84 -10.67
N ILE A 50 -15.70 1.09 -9.83
CA ILE A 50 -15.23 -0.27 -10.15
C ILE A 50 -16.39 -1.24 -10.42
N ARG A 51 -17.46 -1.17 -9.63
CA ARG A 51 -18.67 -2.00 -9.86
C ARG A 51 -19.36 -1.67 -11.17
N VAL A 52 -19.32 -0.41 -11.58
CA VAL A 52 -19.85 0.01 -12.89
C VAL A 52 -18.99 -0.57 -14.02
N LEU A 53 -17.66 -0.62 -13.87
CA LEU A 53 -16.77 -1.19 -14.89
C LEU A 53 -17.09 -2.66 -15.19
N GLU A 54 -17.31 -3.45 -14.14
CA GLU A 54 -17.52 -4.89 -14.22
C GLU A 54 -19.01 -5.30 -14.20
N VAL A 55 -19.92 -4.33 -14.28
CA VAL A 55 -21.39 -4.52 -14.25
C VAL A 55 -21.83 -5.46 -13.10
N LYS A 56 -21.25 -5.26 -11.90
CA LYS A 56 -21.53 -6.09 -10.71
C LYS A 56 -22.64 -5.51 -9.85
N LYS A 57 -23.27 -6.36 -9.03
CA LYS A 57 -24.32 -5.92 -8.10
C LYS A 57 -23.77 -4.98 -7.03
N TYR A 58 -24.64 -4.14 -6.48
CA TYR A 58 -24.27 -3.14 -5.48
C TYR A 58 -23.69 -3.73 -4.18
N ASN A 59 -24.05 -4.97 -3.81
CA ASN A 59 -23.58 -5.58 -2.56
C ASN A 59 -22.34 -6.47 -2.74
N GLU A 60 -21.87 -6.69 -3.97
CA GLU A 60 -20.73 -7.56 -4.21
C GLU A 60 -19.41 -6.92 -3.75
N SER A 61 -18.51 -7.78 -3.28
CA SER A 61 -17.18 -7.38 -2.81
C SER A 61 -16.31 -6.97 -4.00
N CYS A 62 -15.79 -5.75 -3.96
CA CYS A 62 -14.88 -5.25 -5.00
C CYS A 62 -13.44 -5.76 -4.86
N ARG A 63 -13.12 -6.56 -3.83
CA ARG A 63 -11.71 -6.83 -3.47
C ARG A 63 -11.01 -7.64 -4.55
N ALA A 64 -11.71 -8.62 -5.13
CA ALA A 64 -11.24 -9.38 -6.28
C ALA A 64 -11.16 -8.49 -7.53
N LEU A 65 -12.18 -7.67 -7.77
CA LEU A 65 -12.24 -6.76 -8.94
C LEU A 65 -11.05 -5.80 -9.00
N PHE A 66 -10.59 -5.26 -7.87
CA PHE A 66 -9.38 -4.42 -7.84
C PHE A 66 -8.13 -5.16 -8.33
N ARG A 67 -8.02 -6.47 -8.04
CA ARG A 67 -6.89 -7.30 -8.49
C ARG A 67 -7.02 -7.65 -9.96
N GLU A 68 -8.21 -8.10 -10.38
CA GLU A 68 -8.52 -8.46 -11.78
C GLU A 68 -8.36 -7.27 -12.73
N LEU A 69 -8.78 -6.09 -12.29
CA LEU A 69 -8.62 -4.86 -13.08
C LEU A 69 -7.21 -4.27 -13.01
N GLU A 70 -6.35 -4.77 -12.12
CA GLU A 70 -5.03 -4.22 -11.78
C GLU A 70 -5.12 -2.75 -11.30
N ILE A 71 -6.21 -2.42 -10.61
CA ILE A 71 -6.45 -1.07 -10.08
C ILE A 71 -6.13 -1.04 -8.59
N MET A 72 -5.32 -0.07 -8.22
CA MET A 72 -4.96 0.17 -6.83
C MET A 72 -6.10 0.86 -6.06
N THR A 73 -6.40 0.39 -4.85
CA THR A 73 -7.36 1.08 -3.96
C THR A 73 -6.80 2.43 -3.50
N LEU A 74 -7.67 3.35 -3.11
CA LEU A 74 -7.28 4.67 -2.60
C LEU A 74 -6.23 4.55 -1.47
N THR A 75 -6.45 3.62 -0.54
CA THR A 75 -5.53 3.35 0.56
C THR A 75 -4.16 2.85 0.08
N LEU A 76 -4.14 1.99 -0.93
CA LEU A 76 -2.89 1.51 -1.51
C LEU A 76 -2.19 2.64 -2.31
N MET A 77 -2.93 3.53 -2.97
CA MET A 77 -2.37 4.71 -3.64
C MET A 77 -1.65 5.60 -2.63
N PHE A 78 -2.26 5.81 -1.46
CA PHE A 78 -1.64 6.54 -0.34
C PHE A 78 -0.34 5.87 0.12
N ILE A 79 -0.38 4.56 0.38
CA ILE A 79 0.79 3.78 0.77
C ILE A 79 1.92 3.87 -0.27
N TYR A 80 1.57 3.73 -1.54
CA TYR A 80 2.51 3.79 -2.67
C TYR A 80 3.21 5.15 -2.76
N LEU A 81 2.45 6.25 -2.70
CA LEU A 81 3.02 7.61 -2.78
C LEU A 81 3.95 7.91 -1.60
N HIS A 82 3.55 7.53 -0.38
CA HIS A 82 4.37 7.72 0.82
C HIS A 82 5.66 6.90 0.78
N ALA A 83 5.59 5.65 0.31
CA ALA A 83 6.74 4.78 0.12
C ALA A 83 7.71 5.34 -0.92
N LEU A 84 7.19 5.88 -2.03
CA LEU A 84 8.01 6.50 -3.07
C LEU A 84 8.71 7.76 -2.60
N LYS A 85 7.99 8.63 -1.88
CA LYS A 85 8.57 9.83 -1.27
C LYS A 85 9.75 9.46 -0.37
N GLN A 86 9.58 8.41 0.43
CA GLN A 86 10.66 7.92 1.29
C GLN A 86 11.84 7.38 0.46
N LYS A 87 11.58 6.60 -0.60
CA LYS A 87 12.66 6.09 -1.46
C LYS A 87 13.45 7.18 -2.17
N LEU A 88 12.81 8.30 -2.55
CA LEU A 88 13.45 9.43 -3.22
C LEU A 88 14.28 10.30 -2.28
N ASN A 89 13.89 10.41 -1.01
CA ASN A 89 14.57 11.26 -0.03
C ASN A 89 15.93 10.71 0.43
N ASN A 90 16.46 9.62 -0.14
CA ASN A 90 17.78 9.03 0.14
C ASN A 90 18.16 9.05 1.64
N ILE A 91 17.30 8.46 2.49
CA ILE A 91 17.47 8.53 3.95
C ILE A 91 18.72 7.78 4.42
N LYS A 92 19.44 8.43 5.34
CA LYS A 92 20.68 7.92 5.96
C LYS A 92 20.49 7.49 7.43
N ASP A 93 19.36 7.85 8.05
CA ASP A 93 19.09 7.62 9.48
C ASP A 93 18.51 6.24 9.75
N PHE A 94 19.31 5.21 9.49
CA PHE A 94 18.96 3.83 9.82
C PHE A 94 19.21 3.54 11.30
N ARG A 95 18.38 2.69 11.92
CA ARG A 95 18.60 2.31 13.33
C ARG A 95 19.98 1.69 13.56
N GLY A 96 20.52 1.03 12.54
CA GLY A 96 21.85 0.45 12.60
C GLY A 96 23.01 1.42 12.74
N SER A 97 22.85 2.70 12.41
CA SER A 97 23.91 3.69 12.63
C SER A 97 23.95 4.19 14.07
N LEU A 98 22.87 4.00 14.84
CA LEU A 98 22.74 4.46 16.23
C LEU A 98 23.29 3.46 17.24
N HIS A 99 23.48 2.20 16.84
CA HIS A 99 23.86 1.13 17.75
C HIS A 99 25.05 0.34 17.19
N SER A 100 26.04 0.08 18.04
CA SER A 100 27.25 -0.68 17.70
C SER A 100 26.98 -2.18 17.48
N TYR A 101 25.91 -2.71 18.05
CA TYR A 101 25.52 -4.13 17.94
C TYR A 101 24.40 -4.36 16.91
N ASN A 102 24.31 -5.59 16.41
CA ASN A 102 23.30 -5.94 15.40
C ASN A 102 21.91 -6.09 16.02
N ILE A 103 21.00 -5.19 15.63
CA ILE A 103 19.58 -5.24 16.02
C ILE A 103 18.76 -5.86 14.88
N ARG A 104 17.72 -6.61 15.22
CA ARG A 104 16.80 -7.25 14.26
C ARG A 104 16.24 -6.30 13.19
N ASN A 105 16.06 -5.02 13.54
CA ASN A 105 15.52 -3.98 12.66
C ASN A 105 16.60 -2.97 12.22
N LYS A 106 17.85 -3.41 12.06
CA LYS A 106 18.99 -2.55 11.69
C LYS A 106 18.76 -1.74 10.40
N SER A 107 18.09 -2.37 9.43
CA SER A 107 17.76 -1.78 8.11
C SER A 107 16.53 -0.88 8.13
N ASP A 108 15.79 -0.83 9.23
CA ASP A 108 14.66 0.08 9.34
C ASP A 108 15.15 1.50 9.63
N ILE A 109 14.44 2.45 9.05
CA ILE A 109 14.67 3.88 9.30
C ILE A 109 14.23 4.18 10.73
N ASN A 110 15.01 5.02 11.42
CA ASN A 110 14.66 5.44 12.76
C ASN A 110 13.33 6.22 12.72
N LEU A 111 12.37 5.78 13.53
CA LEU A 111 11.07 6.42 13.64
C LEU A 111 11.01 7.05 15.04
N PRO A 112 11.08 8.38 15.16
CA PRO A 112 11.08 9.04 16.47
C PRO A 112 9.75 8.79 17.18
N PHE A 113 9.78 8.61 18.51
CA PHE A 113 8.55 8.47 19.28
C PHE A 113 7.74 9.77 19.23
N ARG A 114 6.42 9.67 19.01
CA ARG A 114 5.49 10.80 19.03
C ARG A 114 4.24 10.41 19.79
N ILE A 115 3.81 11.23 20.75
CA ILE A 115 2.64 10.95 21.60
C ILE A 115 1.33 11.23 20.84
N LEU A 116 1.23 12.41 20.21
CA LEU A 116 0.00 12.88 19.59
C LEU A 116 -0.31 12.14 18.30
N THR A 117 -1.55 11.68 18.15
CA THR A 117 -2.07 11.02 16.94
C THR A 117 -1.92 11.90 15.70
N LYS A 118 -2.25 13.19 15.80
CA LYS A 118 -2.07 14.18 14.73
C LYS A 118 -0.61 14.23 14.23
N SER A 119 0.35 14.15 15.15
CA SER A 119 1.78 14.14 14.82
C SER A 119 2.21 12.81 14.19
N GLN A 120 1.65 11.68 14.62
CA GLN A 120 1.85 10.37 13.99
C GLN A 120 1.18 10.27 12.60
N GLN A 121 0.13 11.04 12.38
CA GLN A 121 -0.59 11.14 11.11
C GLN A 121 0.08 12.09 10.11
N SER A 122 1.14 12.79 10.53
CA SER A 122 1.89 13.68 9.64
C SER A 122 2.50 12.92 8.46
N PRO A 123 2.57 13.55 7.27
CA PRO A 123 3.07 12.88 6.07
C PRO A 123 4.48 12.29 6.21
N SER A 124 5.39 12.99 6.91
CA SER A 124 6.77 12.56 7.14
C SER A 124 6.86 11.35 8.05
N TYR A 125 6.10 11.35 9.14
CA TYR A 125 6.03 10.22 10.06
C TYR A 125 5.43 9.00 9.37
N MET A 126 4.30 9.18 8.68
CA MET A 126 3.60 8.10 8.00
C MET A 126 4.44 7.51 6.86
N SER A 127 5.21 8.31 6.11
CA SER A 127 6.12 7.79 5.08
C SER A 127 7.20 6.87 5.65
N VAL A 128 7.81 7.23 6.78
CA VAL A 128 8.81 6.38 7.45
C VAL A 128 8.15 5.10 7.97
N LYS A 129 7.01 5.23 8.64
CA LYS A 129 6.26 4.11 9.22
C LYS A 129 5.85 3.09 8.16
N ILE A 130 5.33 3.56 7.03
CA ILE A 130 4.93 2.73 5.88
C ILE A 130 6.16 2.07 5.26
N PHE A 131 7.21 2.84 4.98
CA PHE A 131 8.39 2.32 4.31
C PHE A 131 9.05 1.19 5.10
N ASN A 132 9.15 1.32 6.43
CA ASN A 132 9.71 0.27 7.30
C ASN A 132 8.95 -1.07 7.22
N LYS A 133 7.65 -1.06 6.90
CA LYS A 133 6.84 -2.28 6.74
C LYS A 133 7.00 -2.96 5.38
N ILE A 134 7.61 -2.32 4.40
CA ILE A 134 7.86 -2.90 3.08
C ILE A 134 8.96 -3.98 3.19
N PRO A 135 8.86 -5.10 2.47
CA PRO A 135 9.94 -6.10 2.41
C PRO A 135 11.28 -5.50 1.95
N GLU A 136 12.37 -5.91 2.60
CA GLU A 136 13.73 -5.49 2.26
C GLU A 136 14.11 -5.80 0.80
N GLU A 137 13.61 -6.93 0.29
CA GLU A 137 13.77 -7.35 -1.11
C GLU A 137 13.27 -6.27 -2.08
N ILE A 138 12.17 -5.59 -1.75
CA ILE A 138 11.64 -4.50 -2.56
C ILE A 138 12.42 -3.22 -2.28
N LYS A 139 12.69 -2.89 -1.00
CA LYS A 139 13.40 -1.66 -0.59
C LYS A 139 14.77 -1.51 -1.27
N LYS A 140 15.51 -2.60 -1.47
CA LYS A 140 16.88 -2.58 -2.04
C LYS A 140 16.93 -2.35 -3.56
N LEU A 141 15.80 -2.45 -4.26
CA LEU A 141 15.75 -2.27 -5.70
C LEU A 141 16.06 -0.81 -6.13
N SER A 142 16.47 -0.65 -7.39
CA SER A 142 16.56 0.64 -8.06
C SER A 142 15.18 1.31 -8.12
N LEU A 143 15.12 2.63 -8.28
CA LEU A 143 13.86 3.39 -8.21
C LEU A 143 12.76 2.86 -9.15
N ASN A 144 13.12 2.52 -10.39
CA ASN A 144 12.17 2.01 -11.39
C ASN A 144 11.66 0.61 -11.03
N ASN A 145 12.57 -0.28 -10.58
CA ASN A 145 12.20 -1.63 -10.16
C ASN A 145 11.41 -1.61 -8.85
N PHE A 146 11.73 -0.69 -7.93
CA PHE A 146 10.98 -0.43 -6.71
C PHE A 146 9.53 -0.03 -7.04
N LYS A 147 9.32 0.97 -7.91
CA LYS A 147 7.99 1.41 -8.36
C LYS A 147 7.16 0.23 -8.88
N ARG A 148 7.74 -0.55 -9.82
CA ARG A 148 7.05 -1.69 -10.44
C ARG A 148 6.73 -2.79 -9.43
N LYS A 149 7.72 -3.27 -8.67
CA LYS A 149 7.54 -4.37 -7.70
C LYS A 149 6.63 -3.97 -6.54
N LEU A 150 6.72 -2.73 -6.07
CA LEU A 150 5.83 -2.23 -5.03
C LEU A 150 4.38 -2.17 -5.52
N ASN A 151 4.15 -1.68 -6.74
CA ASN A 151 2.80 -1.65 -7.32
C ASN A 151 2.17 -3.05 -7.37
N VAL A 152 2.90 -4.02 -7.94
CA VAL A 152 2.46 -5.43 -7.99
C VAL A 152 2.19 -5.97 -6.58
N PHE A 153 3.13 -5.79 -5.64
CA PHE A 153 2.97 -6.25 -4.26
C PHE A 153 1.70 -5.71 -3.59
N LEU A 154 1.42 -4.42 -3.77
CA LEU A 154 0.26 -3.75 -3.18
C LEU A 154 -1.05 -4.23 -3.80
N ILE A 155 -1.12 -4.32 -5.13
CA ILE A 155 -2.30 -4.82 -5.85
C ILE A 155 -2.63 -6.25 -5.42
N THR A 156 -1.64 -7.15 -5.40
CA THR A 156 -1.86 -8.57 -5.02
C THR A 156 -2.47 -8.71 -3.63
N LYS A 157 -2.10 -7.85 -2.67
CA LYS A 157 -2.64 -7.91 -1.30
C LYS A 157 -4.01 -7.25 -1.16
N SER A 158 -4.32 -6.24 -1.98
CA SER A 158 -5.60 -5.52 -2.04
C SER A 158 -6.11 -5.02 -0.68
N TYR A 159 -5.27 -4.29 0.06
CA TYR A 159 -5.64 -3.71 1.35
C TYR A 159 -6.69 -2.60 1.19
N TYR A 160 -7.65 -2.52 2.12
CA TYR A 160 -8.70 -1.51 2.18
C TYR A 160 -8.39 -0.41 3.20
N THR A 161 -7.67 -0.73 4.27
CA THR A 161 -7.29 0.25 5.31
C THR A 161 -5.77 0.28 5.52
N ILE A 162 -5.26 1.39 6.05
CA ILE A 162 -3.83 1.53 6.39
C ILE A 162 -3.48 0.56 7.51
N GLU A 163 -4.42 0.35 8.45
CA GLU A 163 -4.27 -0.59 9.56
C GLU A 163 -4.10 -2.03 9.07
N GLU A 164 -4.90 -2.46 8.08
CA GLU A 164 -4.73 -3.80 7.47
C GLU A 164 -3.31 -3.99 6.92
N PHE A 165 -2.71 -2.96 6.32
CA PHE A 165 -1.33 -2.99 5.84
C PHE A 165 -0.32 -3.04 7.00
N LEU A 166 -0.51 -2.22 8.03
CA LEU A 166 0.41 -2.12 9.16
C LEU A 166 0.42 -3.37 10.04
N ILE A 167 -0.75 -3.99 10.26
CA ILE A 167 -0.92 -5.19 11.10
C ILE A 167 -0.48 -6.45 10.35
N ARG A 168 -0.94 -6.64 9.11
CA ARG A 168 -0.75 -7.93 8.41
C ARG A 168 0.70 -8.18 8.00
N THR A 169 1.53 -7.15 7.92
CA THR A 169 2.98 -7.29 7.72
C THR A 169 3.69 -7.91 8.92
N ASP A 170 3.14 -7.80 10.13
CA ASP A 170 3.71 -8.44 11.32
C ASP A 170 3.47 -9.95 11.35
N LEU A 171 2.31 -10.41 10.85
CA LEU A 171 1.97 -11.83 10.76
C LEU A 171 2.89 -12.61 9.81
N PHE A 172 3.38 -11.99 8.73
CA PHE A 172 4.36 -12.64 7.84
C PHE A 172 5.76 -12.72 8.48
N LYS A 173 6.14 -11.77 9.35
CA LYS A 173 7.38 -11.86 10.13
C LYS A 173 7.28 -12.98 11.18
N THR A 174 6.13 -13.14 11.83
CA THR A 174 5.92 -14.20 12.83
C THR A 174 5.82 -15.59 12.19
N LEU A 175 5.13 -15.74 11.04
CA LEU A 175 5.03 -17.02 10.34
C LEU A 175 6.35 -17.51 9.74
N LYS A 176 7.21 -16.60 9.25
CA LYS A 176 8.59 -16.98 8.86
C LYS A 176 9.40 -17.47 10.07
N LEU A 177 9.22 -16.87 11.25
CA LEU A 177 9.90 -17.30 12.49
C LEU A 177 9.37 -18.64 13.01
N THR A 178 8.07 -18.92 12.91
CA THR A 178 7.51 -20.22 13.33
C THR A 178 7.95 -21.35 12.41
N ASN A 179 8.04 -21.12 11.10
CA ASN A 179 8.53 -22.14 10.17
C ASN A 179 10.03 -22.42 10.37
N VAL A 180 10.85 -21.41 10.63
CA VAL A 180 12.27 -21.60 10.98
C VAL A 180 12.41 -22.32 12.33
N LYS A 181 11.59 -21.98 13.34
CA LYS A 181 11.56 -22.71 14.62
C LYS A 181 11.11 -24.16 14.45
N LEU A 182 10.10 -24.45 13.62
CA LEU A 182 9.65 -25.82 13.35
C LEU A 182 10.73 -26.65 12.64
N ILE A 183 11.44 -26.06 11.68
CA ILE A 183 12.54 -26.74 10.97
C ILE A 183 13.71 -27.03 11.92
N ILE A 184 14.03 -26.11 12.85
CA ILE A 184 15.04 -26.34 13.88
C ILE A 184 14.58 -27.44 14.85
N ILE A 185 13.31 -27.46 15.26
CA ILE A 185 12.78 -28.51 16.15
C ILE A 185 12.80 -29.89 15.45
N LEU A 186 12.52 -29.96 14.14
CA LEU A 186 12.54 -31.20 13.36
C LEU A 186 13.95 -31.70 13.00
N LEU A 187 14.98 -30.85 13.10
CA LEU A 187 16.39 -31.26 12.88
C LEU A 187 17.09 -31.72 14.16
N PHE A 188 16.44 -31.58 15.32
CA PHE A 188 16.95 -31.93 16.64
C PHE A 188 16.12 -33.03 17.34
N VAL A 189 15.27 -33.75 16.59
CA VAL A 189 14.55 -34.97 16.98
C VAL A 189 14.91 -36.06 15.98
#